data_AF-F6ZY66-F1
#
_entry.id   AF-F6ZY66-F1
#
_cell.length_a   1.000
_cell.length_b   1.000
_cell.length_c   1.000
_cell.angle_alpha   90.00
_cell.angle_beta   90.00
_cell.angle_gamma   90.00
#
_symmetry.space_group_name_H-M   'P 1'
#
loop_
_entity.id
_entity.type
_entity.pdbx_description
1 polymer ?
#
loop_
_entity_poly.entity_id
_entity_poly.type
_entity_poly.pdbx_seq_one_letter_code
_entity_poly.pdbx_strand_id
1 'polypeptide(L)'
;MEISIPPLFTTLRVNETEQVDSVIKELEAKLKILYSANGYSEAPVIFQHSQLKSTIVIPTLYQDIMHSYPPVIVDHGCGMAVLRGADVFVPGILCMPTGVQVGDKVSVCADIGGSCLRGMTRYEGQMLFVGNGVMLKSRNDIFKGNNITKGSGIRMECPIFLSLCLNDVLPSKIFAQNLPSIIVGHVLNPQEGDIVLDMCAAPGGKTSHIVSLLRGRGRLVAVDRSSSKVEKIKQNAAKL
;
A
#
# COMPACT_ATOMS: atom_id res chain seq x y z
N MET A 1 6.54 -11.99 17.78
CA MET A 1 6.06 -10.82 17.02
C MET A 1 4.84 -11.30 16.27
N GLU A 2 3.64 -11.09 16.81
CA GLU A 2 2.42 -11.35 16.03
C GLU A 2 2.36 -10.33 14.89
N ILE A 3 2.03 -10.75 13.68
CA ILE A 3 1.65 -9.79 12.65
C ILE A 3 0.37 -9.13 13.14
N SER A 4 0.50 -7.85 13.49
CA SER A 4 -0.61 -6.97 13.83
C SER A 4 -1.60 -6.97 12.67
N ILE A 5 -2.87 -7.24 12.99
CA ILE A 5 -4.03 -6.97 12.14
C ILE A 5 -3.79 -5.61 11.44
N PRO A 6 -3.93 -5.52 10.09
CA PRO A 6 -3.77 -4.24 9.42
C PRO A 6 -4.76 -3.23 10.00
N PRO A 7 -4.51 -1.91 9.84
CA PRO A 7 -5.50 -0.93 10.26
C PRO A 7 -6.87 -1.28 9.67
N LEU A 8 -7.90 -1.31 10.52
CA LEU A 8 -9.29 -1.60 10.10
C LEU A 8 -9.85 -0.56 9.13
N PHE A 9 -9.12 0.54 8.95
CA PHE A 9 -9.48 1.63 8.08
C PHE A 9 -8.28 2.07 7.25
N THR A 10 -8.49 2.17 5.95
CA THR A 10 -7.60 2.86 5.01
C THR A 10 -8.03 4.32 4.92
N THR A 11 -7.08 5.25 5.08
CA THR A 11 -7.36 6.69 5.06
C THR A 11 -6.71 7.38 3.88
N LEU A 12 -7.45 8.28 3.27
CA LEU A 12 -7.07 9.05 2.10
C LEU A 12 -7.18 10.52 2.43
N ARG A 13 -6.09 11.25 2.15
CA ARG A 13 -6.09 12.71 2.18
C ARG A 13 -6.57 13.22 0.82
N VAL A 14 -7.56 14.08 0.81
CA VAL A 14 -8.03 14.82 -0.36
C VAL A 14 -7.17 16.07 -0.51
N ASN A 15 -6.82 16.43 -1.74
CA ASN A 15 -6.12 17.68 -2.01
C ASN A 15 -7.00 18.89 -1.66
N GLU A 16 -6.47 19.90 -1.00
CA GLU A 16 -7.24 21.06 -0.50
C GLU A 16 -7.88 21.90 -1.62
N THR A 17 -7.47 21.72 -2.87
CA THR A 17 -8.08 22.35 -4.05
C THR A 17 -9.37 21.67 -4.52
N GLU A 18 -9.66 20.47 -4.03
CA GLU A 18 -10.80 19.65 -4.47
C GLU A 18 -11.97 19.72 -3.50
N GLN A 19 -13.20 19.58 -4.01
CA GLN A 19 -14.38 19.42 -3.17
C GLN A 19 -14.55 17.94 -2.78
N VAL A 20 -14.52 17.66 -1.47
CA VAL A 20 -14.54 16.29 -0.93
C VAL A 20 -15.77 15.49 -1.39
N ASP A 21 -16.96 16.10 -1.45
CA ASP A 21 -18.18 15.41 -1.90
C ASP A 21 -18.09 14.96 -3.37
N SER A 22 -17.42 15.75 -4.23
CA SER A 22 -17.18 15.36 -5.63
C SER A 22 -16.19 14.21 -5.70
N VAL A 23 -15.12 14.27 -4.90
CA VAL A 23 -14.09 13.23 -4.84
C VAL A 23 -14.68 11.91 -4.32
N ILE A 24 -15.57 11.97 -3.33
CA ILE A 24 -16.28 10.78 -2.82
C ILE A 24 -17.08 10.12 -3.93
N LYS A 25 -17.91 10.88 -4.68
CA LYS A 25 -18.71 10.31 -5.79
C LYS A 25 -17.85 9.67 -6.88
N GLU A 26 -16.76 10.34 -7.27
CA GLU A 26 -15.82 9.81 -8.26
C GLU A 26 -15.11 8.55 -7.75
N LEU A 27 -14.71 8.56 -6.48
CA LEU A 27 -14.04 7.43 -5.83
C LEU A 27 -14.98 6.23 -5.71
N GLU A 28 -16.23 6.42 -5.30
CA GLU A 28 -17.24 5.36 -5.25
C GLU A 28 -17.45 4.71 -6.62
N ALA A 29 -17.56 5.51 -7.68
CA ALA A 29 -17.71 4.99 -9.04
C ALA A 29 -16.49 4.14 -9.45
N LYS A 30 -15.26 4.61 -9.15
CA LYS A 30 -14.04 3.85 -9.44
C LYS A 30 -13.92 2.59 -8.60
N LEU A 31 -14.25 2.65 -7.31
CA LEU A 31 -14.21 1.49 -6.43
C LEU A 31 -15.20 0.42 -6.90
N LYS A 32 -16.41 0.78 -7.32
CA LYS A 32 -17.36 -0.18 -7.89
C LYS A 32 -16.79 -0.92 -9.10
N ILE A 33 -16.14 -0.20 -10.02
CA ILE A 33 -15.49 -0.80 -11.19
C ILE A 33 -14.35 -1.72 -10.76
N LEU A 34 -13.48 -1.27 -9.86
CA LEU A 34 -12.33 -2.05 -9.39
C LEU A 34 -12.75 -3.31 -8.62
N TYR A 35 -13.77 -3.22 -7.76
CA TYR A 35 -14.27 -4.37 -7.01
C TYR A 35 -14.93 -5.38 -7.94
N SER A 36 -15.76 -4.90 -8.87
CA SER A 36 -16.41 -5.76 -9.87
C SER A 36 -15.39 -6.47 -10.77
N ALA A 37 -14.35 -5.76 -11.23
CA ALA A 37 -13.27 -6.32 -12.05
C ALA A 37 -12.45 -7.40 -11.31
N ASN A 38 -12.39 -7.34 -9.98
CA ASN A 38 -11.72 -8.34 -9.14
C ASN A 38 -12.70 -9.41 -8.59
N GLY A 39 -13.94 -9.45 -9.08
CA GLY A 39 -14.92 -10.50 -8.74
C GLY A 39 -15.62 -10.31 -7.38
N TYR A 40 -15.53 -9.14 -6.78
CA TYR A 40 -16.24 -8.83 -5.53
C TYR A 40 -17.67 -8.36 -5.80
N SER A 41 -18.61 -8.79 -4.97
CA SER A 41 -20.04 -8.48 -5.11
C SER A 41 -20.38 -7.02 -4.80
N GLU A 42 -19.71 -6.43 -3.80
CA GLU A 42 -19.98 -5.06 -3.36
C GLU A 42 -18.68 -4.31 -3.03
N ALA A 43 -18.66 -3.02 -3.36
CA ALA A 43 -17.60 -2.11 -2.93
C ALA A 43 -17.87 -1.59 -1.51
N PRO A 44 -16.84 -1.27 -0.71
CA PRO A 44 -17.01 -0.79 0.65
C PRO A 44 -17.68 0.57 0.66
N VAL A 45 -18.48 0.79 1.69
CA VAL A 45 -19.05 2.11 1.97
C VAL A 45 -17.92 3.01 2.47
N ILE A 46 -17.69 4.11 1.75
CA ILE A 46 -16.69 5.12 2.14
C ILE A 46 -17.37 6.27 2.86
N PHE A 47 -16.66 6.93 3.77
CA PHE A 47 -17.20 8.07 4.51
C PHE A 47 -16.16 9.15 4.74
N GLN A 48 -16.63 10.38 4.87
CA GLN A 48 -15.80 11.51 5.27
C GLN A 48 -15.52 11.45 6.78
N HIS A 49 -14.30 11.77 7.19
CA HIS A 49 -13.98 11.87 8.61
C HIS A 49 -14.72 13.06 9.25
N SER A 50 -15.33 12.86 10.43
CA SER A 50 -16.18 13.86 11.09
C SER A 50 -15.47 15.19 11.36
N GLN A 51 -14.25 15.13 11.90
CA GLN A 51 -13.42 16.29 12.24
C GLN A 51 -12.47 16.75 11.12
N LEU A 52 -11.93 15.84 10.30
CA LEU A 52 -10.94 16.15 9.27
C LEU A 52 -11.64 16.21 7.91
N LYS A 53 -12.06 17.42 7.50
CA LYS A 53 -12.91 17.59 6.31
C LYS A 53 -12.25 17.13 5.01
N SER A 54 -10.93 17.22 4.88
CA SER A 54 -10.17 16.72 3.73
C SER A 54 -9.74 15.26 3.86
N THR A 55 -10.40 14.45 4.70
CA THR A 55 -10.06 13.03 4.90
C THR A 55 -11.23 12.11 4.56
N ILE A 56 -10.97 11.13 3.69
CA ILE A 56 -11.87 10.02 3.37
C ILE A 56 -11.37 8.76 4.08
N VAL A 57 -12.30 7.97 4.59
CA VAL A 57 -12.05 6.73 5.32
C VAL A 57 -12.75 5.58 4.59
N ILE A 58 -12.02 4.49 4.41
CA ILE A 58 -12.49 3.26 3.78
C ILE A 58 -12.29 2.10 4.77
N PRO A 59 -13.35 1.38 5.17
CA PRO A 59 -13.20 0.21 6.04
C PRO A 59 -12.47 -0.92 5.30
N THR A 60 -11.63 -1.64 6.03
CA THR A 60 -10.98 -2.87 5.56
C THR A 60 -11.84 -4.06 5.96
N LEU A 61 -12.25 -4.85 4.98
CA LEU A 61 -13.12 -6.02 5.21
C LEU A 61 -12.27 -7.26 5.46
N TYR A 62 -12.63 -8.06 6.45
CA TYR A 62 -12.03 -9.37 6.70
C TYR A 62 -12.81 -10.46 5.96
N GLN A 63 -12.08 -11.43 5.41
CA GLN A 63 -12.65 -12.61 4.76
C GLN A 63 -12.08 -13.87 5.39
N ASP A 64 -12.97 -14.78 5.78
CA ASP A 64 -12.57 -16.10 6.28
C ASP A 64 -12.32 -17.04 5.09
N ILE A 65 -11.06 -17.17 4.68
CA ILE A 65 -10.64 -17.90 3.49
C ILE A 65 -9.68 -19.03 3.91
N MET A 66 -9.90 -20.21 3.33
CA MET A 66 -9.05 -21.37 3.60
C MET A 66 -7.72 -21.33 2.82
N HIS A 67 -6.68 -21.83 3.48
CA HIS A 67 -5.39 -22.19 2.90
C HIS A 67 -5.49 -23.55 2.22
N SER A 68 -5.69 -23.55 0.90
CA SER A 68 -5.96 -24.78 0.13
C SER A 68 -5.00 -25.03 -1.05
N TYR A 69 -4.04 -24.13 -1.28
CA TYR A 69 -3.12 -24.20 -2.41
C TYR A 69 -1.66 -24.34 -1.93
N PRO A 70 -0.70 -24.71 -2.79
CA PRO A 70 0.71 -24.78 -2.41
C PRO A 70 1.20 -23.44 -1.81
N PRO A 71 1.86 -23.47 -0.63
CA PRO A 71 2.25 -22.26 0.08
C PRO A 71 3.52 -21.63 -0.52
N VAL A 72 3.42 -20.36 -0.93
CA VAL A 72 4.54 -19.52 -1.34
C VAL A 72 4.84 -18.53 -0.21
N ILE A 73 6.08 -18.53 0.27
CA ILE A 73 6.47 -17.72 1.42
C ILE A 73 7.09 -16.42 0.96
N VAL A 74 6.61 -15.32 1.53
CA VAL A 74 7.11 -13.96 1.31
C VAL A 74 7.78 -13.41 2.58
N ASP A 75 8.62 -12.40 2.42
CA ASP A 75 9.19 -11.71 3.58
C ASP A 75 8.10 -10.97 4.39
N HIS A 76 8.43 -10.67 5.64
CA HIS A 76 7.52 -9.98 6.57
C HIS A 76 6.99 -8.65 6.00
N GLY A 77 7.84 -7.84 5.37
CA GLY A 77 7.43 -6.55 4.81
C GLY A 77 6.48 -6.68 3.62
N CYS A 78 6.71 -7.67 2.76
CA CYS A 78 5.84 -8.04 1.66
C CYS A 78 4.48 -8.54 2.19
N GLY A 79 4.48 -9.39 3.22
CA GLY A 79 3.26 -9.82 3.89
C GLY A 79 2.41 -8.65 4.39
N MET A 80 3.05 -7.68 5.07
CA MET A 80 2.38 -6.45 5.53
C MET A 80 1.87 -5.56 4.39
N ALA A 81 2.51 -5.59 3.23
CA ALA A 81 2.03 -4.87 2.05
C ALA A 81 0.79 -5.55 1.45
N VAL A 82 0.77 -6.89 1.38
CA VAL A 82 -0.37 -7.68 0.91
C VAL A 82 -1.60 -7.46 1.80
N LEU A 83 -1.41 -7.45 3.13
CA LEU A 83 -2.49 -7.14 4.09
C LEU A 83 -3.06 -5.72 3.93
N ARG A 84 -2.36 -4.84 3.22
CA ARG A 84 -2.79 -3.48 2.85
C ARG A 84 -3.17 -3.36 1.37
N GLY A 85 -3.43 -4.47 0.70
CA GLY A 85 -3.97 -4.50 -0.66
C GLY A 85 -2.96 -4.56 -1.79
N ALA A 86 -1.68 -4.78 -1.51
CA ALA A 86 -0.67 -4.92 -2.56
C ALA A 86 -0.63 -6.34 -3.16
N ASP A 87 -0.19 -6.40 -4.42
CA ASP A 87 0.30 -7.64 -5.02
C ASP A 87 1.69 -8.02 -4.47
N VAL A 88 2.09 -9.27 -4.69
CA VAL A 88 3.42 -9.75 -4.31
C VAL A 88 4.40 -9.50 -5.45
N PHE A 89 5.42 -8.70 -5.19
CA PHE A 89 6.52 -8.47 -6.12
C PHE A 89 7.63 -9.49 -5.92
N VAL A 90 8.32 -9.84 -7.02
CA VAL A 90 9.41 -10.84 -7.05
C VAL A 90 10.49 -10.66 -5.96
N PRO A 91 10.93 -9.44 -5.59
CA PRO A 91 11.90 -9.26 -4.52
C PRO A 91 11.41 -9.78 -3.16
N GLY A 92 10.09 -9.76 -2.91
CA GLY A 92 9.50 -10.20 -1.64
C GLY A 92 9.30 -11.71 -1.53
N ILE A 93 9.43 -12.47 -2.61
CA ILE A 93 9.25 -13.93 -2.60
C ILE A 93 10.52 -14.61 -2.09
N LEU A 94 10.38 -15.40 -1.03
CA LEU A 94 11.47 -16.12 -0.37
C LEU A 94 11.48 -17.61 -0.74
N CYS A 95 10.34 -18.30 -0.57
CA CYS A 95 10.24 -19.74 -0.80
C CYS A 95 9.08 -20.05 -1.75
N MET A 96 9.33 -20.96 -2.70
CA MET A 96 8.34 -21.42 -3.68
C MET A 96 8.44 -22.93 -3.86
N PRO A 97 7.37 -23.72 -3.62
CA PRO A 97 7.38 -25.17 -3.78
C PRO A 97 7.78 -25.61 -5.18
N THR A 98 8.40 -26.79 -5.28
CA THR A 98 8.70 -27.42 -6.57
C THR A 98 7.40 -27.85 -7.25
N GLY A 99 7.31 -27.67 -8.56
CA GLY A 99 6.15 -28.07 -9.36
C GLY A 99 5.13 -26.97 -9.61
N VAL A 100 5.17 -25.86 -8.85
CA VAL A 100 4.34 -24.67 -9.11
C VAL A 100 4.81 -23.97 -10.38
N GLN A 101 3.87 -23.68 -11.27
CA GLN A 101 4.06 -23.04 -12.57
C GLN A 101 3.34 -21.68 -12.66
N VAL A 102 3.60 -20.95 -13.74
CA VAL A 102 2.88 -19.70 -14.04
C VAL A 102 1.42 -20.03 -14.32
N GLY A 103 0.50 -19.29 -13.71
CA GLY A 103 -0.94 -19.52 -13.80
C GLY A 103 -1.51 -20.38 -12.66
N ASP A 104 -0.65 -21.05 -11.89
CA ASP A 104 -1.12 -21.86 -10.75
C ASP A 104 -1.64 -20.96 -9.63
N LYS A 105 -2.72 -21.44 -8.99
CA LYS A 105 -3.20 -20.88 -7.73
C LYS A 105 -2.26 -21.26 -6.59
N VAL A 106 -1.93 -20.29 -5.76
CA VAL A 106 -1.03 -20.44 -4.62
C VAL A 106 -1.61 -19.76 -3.39
N SER A 107 -1.19 -20.24 -2.23
CA SER A 107 -1.48 -19.62 -0.95
C SER A 107 -0.25 -18.83 -0.52
N VAL A 108 -0.42 -17.54 -0.25
CA VAL A 108 0.67 -16.65 0.12
C VAL A 108 0.76 -16.60 1.64
N CYS A 109 1.95 -16.86 2.17
CA CYS A 109 2.22 -16.81 3.59
C CYS A 109 3.40 -15.88 3.88
N ALA A 110 3.29 -15.03 4.89
CA ALA A 110 4.37 -14.17 5.36
C ALA A 110 5.24 -14.91 6.38
N ASP A 111 6.57 -14.86 6.22
CA ASP A 111 7.50 -15.35 7.23
C ASP A 111 7.53 -14.40 8.44
N ILE A 112 7.02 -14.89 9.58
CA ILE A 112 7.02 -14.14 10.85
C ILE A 112 8.28 -14.47 11.65
N GLY A 113 8.78 -15.70 11.53
CA GLY A 113 9.97 -16.15 12.25
C GLY A 113 11.26 -15.49 11.74
N GLY A 114 11.26 -14.94 10.53
CA GLY A 114 12.42 -14.34 9.89
C GLY A 114 13.51 -15.35 9.56
N SER A 115 13.14 -16.64 9.46
CA SER A 115 14.07 -17.76 9.27
C SER A 115 13.99 -18.37 7.86
N CYS A 116 13.04 -17.92 7.04
CA CYS A 116 12.91 -18.35 5.65
C CYS A 116 13.99 -17.70 4.78
N LEU A 117 14.80 -18.51 4.14
CA LEU A 117 15.85 -18.05 3.22
C LEU A 117 15.34 -18.00 1.78
N ARG A 118 15.81 -17.01 1.03
CA ARG A 118 15.48 -16.86 -0.39
C ARG A 118 15.96 -18.08 -1.19
N GLY A 119 15.08 -18.65 -2.00
CA GLY A 119 15.36 -19.81 -2.85
C GLY A 119 14.98 -21.15 -2.22
N MET A 120 14.41 -21.18 -1.01
CA MET A 120 13.91 -22.43 -0.42
C MET A 120 12.74 -23.02 -1.25
N THR A 121 12.54 -24.33 -1.11
CA THR A 121 11.45 -25.09 -1.74
C THR A 121 10.40 -25.57 -0.74
N ARG A 122 10.73 -25.60 0.54
CA ARG A 122 9.84 -25.95 1.64
C ARG A 122 10.23 -25.13 2.86
N TYR A 123 9.24 -24.69 3.63
CA TYR A 123 9.42 -23.96 4.87
C TYR A 123 8.43 -24.46 5.91
N GLU A 124 8.91 -24.74 7.11
CA GLU A 124 8.10 -25.26 8.25
C GLU A 124 8.19 -24.35 9.48
N GLY A 125 8.80 -23.17 9.33
CA GLY A 125 8.88 -22.19 10.40
C GLY A 125 7.56 -21.44 10.62
N GLN A 126 7.62 -20.42 11.47
CA GLN A 126 6.45 -19.60 11.79
C GLN A 126 6.06 -18.74 10.59
N MET A 127 4.86 -18.97 10.08
CA MET A 127 4.29 -18.24 8.94
C MET A 127 2.83 -17.88 9.20
N LEU A 128 2.38 -16.78 8.59
CA LEU A 128 0.97 -16.37 8.59
C LEU A 128 0.43 -16.37 7.18
N PHE A 129 -0.71 -17.01 6.97
CA PHE A 129 -1.45 -16.95 5.72
C PHE A 129 -2.02 -15.53 5.51
N VAL A 130 -1.76 -14.94 4.34
CA VAL A 130 -2.22 -13.57 4.00
C VAL A 130 -3.22 -13.54 2.83
N GLY A 131 -3.44 -14.68 2.18
CA GLY A 131 -4.43 -14.82 1.12
C GLY A 131 -4.01 -15.74 -0.01
N ASN A 132 -4.89 -15.90 -0.99
CA ASN A 132 -4.66 -16.68 -2.19
C ASN A 132 -4.42 -15.78 -3.41
N GLY A 133 -3.60 -16.26 -4.34
CA GLY A 133 -3.27 -15.55 -5.57
C GLY A 133 -2.85 -16.48 -6.70
N VAL A 134 -2.47 -15.88 -7.82
CA VAL A 134 -2.02 -16.59 -9.03
C VAL A 134 -0.58 -16.23 -9.34
N MET A 135 0.23 -17.25 -9.59
CA MET A 135 1.64 -17.09 -9.96
C MET A 135 1.77 -16.43 -11.34
N LEU A 136 2.59 -15.39 -11.43
CA LEU A 136 2.88 -14.68 -12.69
C LEU A 136 4.29 -14.93 -13.22
N LYS A 137 5.18 -15.50 -12.41
CA LYS A 137 6.59 -15.74 -12.74
C LYS A 137 7.00 -17.15 -12.39
N SER A 138 7.87 -17.73 -13.22
CA SER A 138 8.41 -19.05 -12.95
C SER A 138 9.43 -19.00 -11.81
N ARG A 139 9.68 -20.15 -11.17
CA ARG A 139 10.74 -20.27 -10.16
C ARG A 139 12.11 -19.85 -10.69
N ASN A 140 12.41 -20.18 -11.95
CA ASN A 140 13.65 -19.75 -12.59
C ASN A 140 13.72 -18.23 -12.70
N ASP A 141 12.64 -17.56 -13.10
CA ASP A 141 12.63 -16.09 -13.23
C ASP A 141 12.78 -15.38 -11.87
N ILE A 142 12.28 -15.99 -10.79
CA ILE A 142 12.31 -15.41 -9.44
C ILE A 142 13.68 -15.56 -8.77
N PHE A 143 14.37 -16.70 -8.99
CA PHE A 143 15.57 -17.08 -8.25
C PHE A 143 16.84 -17.26 -9.10
N LYS A 144 16.76 -17.42 -10.43
CA LYS A 144 17.94 -17.54 -11.30
C LYS A 144 18.24 -16.20 -11.98
N GLY A 145 19.31 -15.55 -11.51
CA GLY A 145 19.88 -14.36 -12.13
C GLY A 145 20.60 -13.48 -11.11
N ASN A 146 21.75 -12.91 -11.48
CA ASN A 146 22.45 -11.93 -10.64
C ASN A 146 21.70 -10.59 -10.55
N ASN A 147 20.70 -10.38 -11.41
CA ASN A 147 19.80 -9.24 -11.36
C ASN A 147 18.44 -9.70 -10.85
N ILE A 148 18.01 -9.15 -9.71
CA ILE A 148 16.65 -9.33 -9.21
C ILE A 148 15.70 -8.79 -10.28
N THR A 149 15.00 -9.68 -10.97
CA THR A 149 13.90 -9.35 -11.89
C THR A 149 12.88 -8.54 -11.11
N LYS A 150 12.76 -7.26 -11.45
CA LYS A 150 11.72 -6.38 -10.89
C LYS A 150 10.40 -6.69 -11.58
N GLY A 151 9.32 -6.74 -10.82
CA GLY A 151 7.98 -6.96 -11.36
C GLY A 151 7.07 -7.73 -10.40
N SER A 152 5.80 -7.86 -10.80
CA SER A 152 4.83 -8.67 -10.07
C SER A 152 5.17 -10.16 -10.21
N GLY A 153 5.17 -10.86 -9.08
CA GLY A 153 5.43 -12.30 -8.99
C GLY A 153 4.17 -13.11 -8.72
N ILE A 154 3.26 -12.58 -7.89
CA ILE A 154 1.95 -13.16 -7.60
C ILE A 154 0.92 -12.05 -7.63
N ARG A 155 -0.15 -12.23 -8.41
CA ARG A 155 -1.34 -11.38 -8.34
C ARG A 155 -2.26 -11.91 -7.24
N MET A 156 -2.61 -11.08 -6.27
CA MET A 156 -3.53 -11.46 -5.21
C MET A 156 -4.96 -11.46 -5.76
N GLU A 157 -5.70 -12.55 -5.56
CA GLU A 157 -7.11 -12.67 -5.99
C GLU A 157 -8.05 -12.73 -4.80
N CYS A 158 -7.63 -13.36 -3.69
CA CYS A 158 -8.44 -13.48 -2.48
C CYS A 158 -7.58 -13.21 -1.23
N PRO A 159 -7.25 -11.94 -0.91
CA PRO A 159 -6.56 -11.58 0.33
C PRO A 159 -7.49 -11.72 1.55
N ILE A 160 -6.93 -12.08 2.71
CA ILE A 160 -7.71 -12.21 3.97
C ILE A 160 -8.27 -10.87 4.45
N PHE A 161 -7.59 -9.77 4.12
CA PHE A 161 -8.08 -8.41 4.31
C PHE A 161 -8.24 -7.75 2.96
N LEU A 162 -9.48 -7.39 2.64
CA LEU A 162 -9.83 -6.67 1.44
C LEU A 162 -9.54 -5.18 1.66
N SER A 163 -8.29 -4.82 1.41
CA SER A 163 -7.87 -3.45 1.15
C SER A 163 -7.47 -3.40 -0.33
N LEU A 164 -7.85 -2.35 -1.06
CA LEU A 164 -7.47 -2.24 -2.47
C LEU A 164 -6.18 -1.46 -2.62
N CYS A 165 -5.39 -1.84 -3.62
CA CYS A 165 -4.35 -1.00 -4.16
C CYS A 165 -5.01 0.25 -4.78
N LEU A 166 -4.88 1.39 -4.08
CA LEU A 166 -5.38 2.69 -4.55
C LEU A 166 -4.35 3.45 -5.38
N ASN A 167 -3.31 2.77 -5.85
CA ASN A 167 -2.32 3.37 -6.74
C ASN A 167 -3.02 3.84 -8.02
N ASP A 168 -2.71 5.07 -8.43
CA ASP A 168 -3.27 5.71 -9.63
C ASP A 168 -4.80 5.89 -9.63
N VAL A 169 -5.47 5.67 -8.48
CA VAL A 169 -6.86 6.06 -8.29
C VAL A 169 -6.90 7.55 -7.96
N LEU A 170 -7.34 8.37 -8.91
CA LEU A 170 -7.47 9.83 -8.77
C LEU A 170 -6.16 10.50 -8.26
N PRO A 171 -5.01 10.27 -8.93
CA PRO A 171 -3.68 10.58 -8.38
C PRO A 171 -3.43 12.07 -8.13
N SER A 172 -4.17 12.97 -8.79
CA SER A 172 -4.11 14.42 -8.56
C SER A 172 -5.03 14.92 -7.44
N LYS A 173 -6.02 14.10 -7.03
CA LYS A 173 -7.08 14.50 -6.08
C LYS A 173 -6.93 13.86 -4.71
N ILE A 174 -6.37 12.65 -4.64
CA ILE A 174 -6.21 11.92 -3.37
C ILE A 174 -4.78 11.43 -3.16
N PHE A 175 -4.42 11.26 -1.89
CA PHE A 175 -3.14 10.73 -1.46
C PHE A 175 -3.35 9.76 -0.30
N ALA A 176 -2.93 8.50 -0.48
CA ALA A 176 -3.03 7.49 0.57
C ALA A 176 -2.07 7.82 1.73
N GLN A 177 -2.62 8.05 2.92
CA GLN A 177 -1.84 8.48 4.09
C GLN A 177 -2.54 8.07 5.36
N ASN A 178 -1.81 7.42 6.27
CA ASN A 178 -2.35 6.99 7.55
C ASN A 178 -2.89 8.19 8.36
N LEU A 179 -4.02 8.00 9.04
CA LEU A 179 -4.71 9.04 9.81
C LEU A 179 -3.80 9.86 10.74
N PRO A 180 -2.89 9.27 11.55
CA PRO A 180 -2.00 10.05 12.41
C PRO A 180 -1.07 10.98 11.62
N SER A 181 -0.65 10.57 10.41
CA SER A 181 0.18 11.41 9.55
C SER A 181 -0.58 12.58 8.93
N ILE A 182 -1.90 12.43 8.71
CA ILE A 182 -2.77 13.53 8.30
C ILE A 182 -2.95 14.50 9.48
N ILE A 183 -3.27 13.98 10.67
CA ILE A 183 -3.47 14.77 11.90
C ILE A 183 -2.27 15.68 12.18
N VAL A 184 -1.03 15.16 12.04
CA VAL A 184 0.19 15.96 12.26
C VAL A 184 0.22 17.25 11.42
N GLY A 185 -0.25 17.21 10.17
CA GLY A 185 -0.32 18.40 9.32
C GLY A 185 -1.29 19.45 9.86
N HIS A 186 -2.47 19.01 10.31
CA HIS A 186 -3.46 19.91 10.91
C HIS A 186 -3.03 20.44 12.28
N VAL A 187 -2.35 19.63 13.10
CA VAL A 187 -1.81 20.07 14.41
C VAL A 187 -0.71 21.11 14.23
N LEU A 188 0.15 20.96 13.20
CA LEU A 188 1.15 21.97 12.87
C LEU A 188 0.49 23.30 12.45
N ASN A 189 -0.69 23.23 11.84
CA ASN A 189 -1.52 24.38 11.43
C ASN A 189 -0.73 25.49 10.69
N PRO A 190 0.02 25.16 9.62
CA PRO A 190 0.78 26.16 8.87
C PRO A 190 -0.16 27.19 8.25
N GLN A 191 0.16 28.48 8.39
CA GLN A 191 -0.60 29.58 7.83
C GLN A 191 0.01 30.04 6.50
N GLU A 192 -0.82 30.63 5.64
CA GLU A 192 -0.36 31.22 4.39
C GLU A 192 0.70 32.30 4.66
N GLY A 193 1.86 32.17 4.02
CA GLY A 193 3.01 33.06 4.22
C GLY A 193 4.07 32.51 5.19
N ASP A 194 3.77 31.44 5.94
CA ASP A 194 4.73 30.84 6.86
C ASP A 194 5.95 30.25 6.15
N ILE A 195 7.05 30.17 6.89
CA ILE A 195 8.26 29.43 6.51
C ILE A 195 8.34 28.17 7.37
N VAL A 196 8.19 27.01 6.74
CA VAL A 196 8.16 25.71 7.43
C VAL A 196 9.39 24.87 7.08
N LEU A 197 9.98 24.22 8.08
CA LEU A 197 11.10 23.27 7.91
C LEU A 197 10.65 21.85 8.27
N ASP A 198 10.69 20.94 7.29
CA ASP A 198 10.51 19.50 7.49
C ASP A 198 11.89 18.82 7.45
N MET A 199 12.44 18.50 8.62
CA MET A 199 13.82 18.00 8.77
C MET A 199 14.01 16.54 8.35
N CYS A 200 12.92 15.76 8.25
CA CYS A 200 12.93 14.32 7.96
C CYS A 200 11.85 13.99 6.93
N ALA A 201 11.92 14.65 5.78
CA ALA A 201 10.79 14.77 4.88
C ALA A 201 10.48 13.50 4.08
N ALA A 202 11.44 12.59 3.83
CA ALA A 202 11.20 11.51 2.88
C ALA A 202 10.21 10.45 3.42
N PRO A 203 9.30 9.92 2.59
CA PRO A 203 9.21 10.11 1.13
C PRO A 203 8.44 11.37 0.68
N GLY A 204 7.95 12.23 1.59
CA GLY A 204 7.34 13.52 1.25
C GLY A 204 5.85 13.64 1.55
N GLY A 205 5.20 12.63 2.14
CA GLY A 205 3.74 12.66 2.34
C GLY A 205 3.24 13.74 3.31
N LYS A 206 4.02 14.06 4.36
CA LYS A 206 3.70 15.17 5.27
C LYS A 206 4.09 16.51 4.65
N THR A 207 5.26 16.56 4.02
CA THR A 207 5.72 17.69 3.23
C THR A 207 4.66 18.15 2.23
N SER A 208 4.11 17.23 1.43
CA SER A 208 3.03 17.51 0.47
C SER A 208 1.74 17.97 1.14
N HIS A 209 1.48 17.52 2.36
CA HIS A 209 0.33 17.98 3.13
C HIS A 209 0.50 19.43 3.59
N ILE A 210 1.66 19.75 4.15
CA ILE A 210 1.98 21.12 4.58
C ILE A 210 1.95 22.08 3.38
N VAL A 211 2.50 21.69 2.23
CA VAL A 211 2.43 22.52 0.99
C VAL A 211 0.98 22.79 0.58
N SER A 212 0.11 21.79 0.66
CA SER A 212 -1.32 21.95 0.33
C SER A 212 -2.02 22.92 1.31
N LEU A 213 -1.70 22.84 2.60
CA LEU A 213 -2.23 23.75 3.64
C LEU A 213 -1.72 25.20 3.49
N LEU A 214 -0.49 25.39 2.99
CA LEU A 214 0.07 26.71 2.68
C LEU A 214 -0.61 27.38 1.46
N ARG A 215 -1.41 26.64 0.67
CA ARG A 215 -2.18 27.16 -0.48
C ARG A 215 -1.35 27.98 -1.47
N GLY A 216 -0.12 27.53 -1.73
CA GLY A 216 0.80 28.20 -2.64
C GLY A 216 1.39 29.53 -2.12
N ARG A 217 1.13 29.89 -0.85
CA ARG A 217 1.65 31.10 -0.20
C ARG A 217 2.51 30.73 0.99
N GLY A 218 3.80 31.05 0.93
CA GLY A 218 4.79 30.74 1.96
C GLY A 218 5.98 29.98 1.39
N ARG A 219 6.79 29.37 2.27
CA ARG A 219 7.97 28.61 1.88
C ARG A 219 8.10 27.35 2.72
N LEU A 220 8.28 26.20 2.06
CA LEU A 220 8.64 24.96 2.73
C LEU A 220 10.06 24.56 2.37
N VAL A 221 10.86 24.20 3.38
CA VAL A 221 12.18 23.58 3.22
C VAL A 221 12.08 22.12 3.68
N ALA A 222 12.28 21.19 2.76
CA ALA A 222 12.26 19.75 3.02
C ALA A 222 13.69 19.21 3.01
N VAL A 223 14.10 18.55 4.09
CA VAL A 223 15.43 17.99 4.28
C VAL A 223 15.33 16.50 4.57
N ASP A 224 16.29 15.73 4.05
CA ASP A 224 16.53 14.35 4.46
C ASP A 224 18.03 14.05 4.32
N ARG A 225 18.53 13.09 5.10
CA ARG A 225 19.95 12.76 5.16
C ARG A 225 20.48 12.12 3.86
N SER A 226 19.66 11.33 3.17
CA SER A 226 20.10 10.57 1.99
C SER A 226 19.70 11.25 0.68
N SER A 227 20.65 11.37 -0.26
CA SER A 227 20.39 11.89 -1.61
C SER A 227 19.28 11.12 -2.32
N SER A 228 19.24 9.78 -2.18
CA SER A 228 18.19 8.94 -2.76
C SER A 228 16.80 9.20 -2.17
N LYS A 229 16.73 9.64 -0.91
CA LYS A 229 15.49 10.01 -0.23
C LYS A 229 15.03 11.41 -0.65
N VAL A 230 15.97 12.35 -0.79
CA VAL A 230 15.72 13.69 -1.36
C VAL A 230 15.15 13.59 -2.77
N GLU A 231 15.68 12.69 -3.60
CA GLU A 231 15.16 12.49 -4.96
C GLU A 231 13.71 11.98 -4.96
N LYS A 232 13.36 11.07 -4.02
CA LYS A 232 11.97 10.62 -3.83
C LYS A 232 11.04 11.76 -3.41
N ILE A 233 11.49 12.68 -2.56
CA ILE A 233 10.71 13.87 -2.19
C ILE A 233 10.44 14.71 -3.43
N LYS A 234 11.46 14.99 -4.26
CA LYS A 234 11.30 15.76 -5.50
C LYS A 234 10.30 15.10 -6.45
N GLN A 235 10.42 13.80 -6.65
CA GLN A 235 9.50 13.03 -7.51
C GLN A 235 8.06 13.09 -7.03
N ASN A 236 7.82 13.01 -5.71
CA ASN A 236 6.48 13.12 -5.15
C ASN A 236 5.96 14.56 -5.18
N ALA A 237 6.83 15.56 -4.97
CA ALA A 237 6.47 16.97 -5.06
C ALA A 237 6.07 17.38 -6.49
N ALA A 238 6.70 16.79 -7.52
CA ALA A 238 6.35 17.04 -8.92
C ALA A 238 4.97 16.49 -9.35
N LYS A 239 4.31 15.69 -8.50
CA LYS A 239 2.97 15.15 -8.74
C LYS A 239 1.85 15.97 -8.08
N LEU A 240 2.21 16.98 -7.27
CA LEU A 240 1.28 17.90 -6.60
C LEU A 240 0.90 19.05 -7.54
#